data_AF-A0A7K0RG11-F1
#
_entry.id   AF-A0A7K0RG11-F1
#
_cell.length_a   1.000
_cell.length_b   1.000
_cell.length_c   1.000
_cell.angle_alpha   90.00
_cell.angle_beta   90.00
_cell.angle_gamma   90.00
#
_symmetry.space_group_name_H-M   'P 1'
#
loop_
_entity.id
_entity.type
_entity.pdbx_description
1 polymer ?
#
loop_
_entity_poly.entity_id
_entity_poly.type
_entity_poly.pdbx_seq_one_letter_code
_entity_poly.pdbx_strand_id
1 'polypeptide(L)' 'MPMTAPDSKTTVDPRVQAAWENYRDDLVDLAGSEYTRAEAQAWERLQAELFTLTDEVADEHSSIGL' A
#
# COMPACT_ATOMS: atom_id res chain seq x y z
N MET A 1 23.62 27.58 -6.33
CA MET A 1 22.17 27.56 -6.11
C MET A 1 21.83 26.21 -5.48
N PRO A 2 21.34 26.10 -4.23
CA PRO A 2 20.81 24.83 -3.76
C PRO A 2 19.42 24.65 -4.37
N MET A 3 19.26 23.59 -5.17
CA MET A 3 17.96 23.12 -5.62
C MET A 3 17.25 22.61 -4.35
N THR A 4 16.25 23.34 -3.87
CA THR A 4 15.38 22.87 -2.80
C THR A 4 14.67 21.63 -3.33
N ALA A 5 15.17 20.44 -2.95
CA ALA A 5 14.39 19.22 -3.14
C ALA A 5 13.09 19.44 -2.35
N PRO A 6 11.90 19.29 -2.97
CA PRO A 6 10.67 19.37 -2.19
C PRO A 6 10.79 18.32 -1.08
N ASP A 7 10.63 18.77 0.16
CA ASP A 7 10.47 17.91 1.32
C ASP A 7 9.10 17.24 1.18
N SER A 8 8.99 16.32 0.23
CA SER A 8 7.84 15.45 0.05
C SER A 8 7.91 14.41 1.15
N LYS A 9 7.76 14.84 2.40
CA LYS A 9 7.26 13.99 3.48
C LYS A 9 5.81 13.66 3.12
N THR A 10 5.64 12.81 2.12
CA THR A 10 4.41 12.10 1.88
C THR A 10 4.24 11.22 3.10
N THR A 11 3.48 11.70 4.08
CA THR A 11 3.03 10.86 5.19
C THR A 11 2.26 9.72 4.53
N VAL A 12 2.89 8.55 4.45
CA VAL A 12 2.24 7.36 3.90
C VAL A 12 1.02 7.09 4.75
N ASP A 13 -0.14 6.93 4.11
CA ASP A 13 -1.37 6.64 4.82
C ASP A 13 -1.16 5.40 5.72
N PRO A 14 -1.52 5.46 7.01
CA PRO A 14 -1.28 4.35 7.94
C PRO A 14 -2.00 3.07 7.51
N ARG A 15 -3.10 3.17 6.74
CA ARG A 15 -3.81 2.01 6.17
C ARG A 15 -3.01 1.36 5.05
N VAL A 16 -2.38 2.17 4.20
CA VAL A 16 -1.44 1.68 3.17
C VAL A 16 -0.28 0.97 3.84
N GLN A 17 0.29 1.57 4.89
CA GLN A 17 1.35 0.94 5.67
C GLN A 17 0.91 -0.41 6.25
N ALA A 18 -0.27 -0.47 6.88
CA ALA A 18 -0.79 -1.70 7.48
C ALA A 18 -1.02 -2.82 6.43
N ALA A 19 -1.52 -2.49 5.23
CA ALA A 19 -1.70 -3.47 4.16
C ALA A 19 -0.36 -4.10 3.72
N TRP A 20 0.71 -3.30 3.64
CA TRP A 20 2.06 -3.80 3.36
C TRP A 20 2.64 -4.64 4.50
N GLU A 21 2.37 -4.28 5.75
CA GLU A 21 2.79 -5.08 6.91
C GLU A 21 2.11 -6.44 6.92
N ASN A 22 0.80 -6.50 6.65
CA ASN A 22 0.05 -7.77 6.54
C ASN A 22 0.59 -8.65 5.40
N TYR A 23 0.83 -8.08 4.21
CA TYR A 23 1.43 -8.81 3.09
C TYR A 23 2.77 -9.44 3.49
N ARG A 24 3.61 -8.71 4.21
CA ARG A 24 4.92 -9.21 4.65
C ARG A 24 4.77 -10.29 5.72
N ASP A 25 3.84 -10.13 6.65
CA ASP A 25 3.59 -11.10 7.73
C ASP A 25 3.07 -12.43 7.18
N ASP A 26 2.18 -12.39 6.19
CA ASP A 26 1.67 -13.59 5.48
C ASP A 26 2.79 -14.42 4.82
N LEU A 27 3.95 -13.82 4.54
CA LEU A 27 5.05 -14.45 3.80
C LEU A 27 6.30 -14.76 4.63
N VAL A 28 6.44 -14.16 5.82
CA VAL A 28 7.71 -14.19 6.58
C VAL A 28 8.13 -15.59 7.02
N ASP A 29 7.15 -16.46 7.31
CA ASP A 29 7.37 -17.84 7.75
C ASP A 29 7.31 -18.86 6.60
N LEU A 30 7.10 -18.43 5.35
CA LEU A 30 6.90 -19.31 4.21
C LEU A 30 8.15 -19.45 3.34
N ALA A 31 8.34 -20.64 2.77
CA ALA A 31 9.43 -20.94 1.84
C ALA A 31 9.01 -21.87 0.70
N GLY A 32 9.79 -21.87 -0.38
CA GLY A 32 9.59 -22.77 -1.53
C GLY A 32 8.22 -22.64 -2.18
N SER A 33 7.59 -23.76 -2.53
CA SER A 33 6.30 -23.77 -3.23
C SER A 33 5.14 -23.18 -2.41
N GLU A 34 5.24 -23.25 -1.08
CA GLU A 34 4.23 -22.65 -0.18
C GLU A 34 4.31 -21.12 -0.22
N TYR A 35 5.54 -20.56 -0.22
CA TYR A 35 5.76 -19.13 -0.43
C TYR A 35 5.17 -18.68 -1.76
N THR A 36 5.48 -19.35 -2.87
CA THR A 36 4.99 -18.93 -4.20
C THR A 36 3.47 -18.91 -4.28
N ARG A 37 2.80 -19.89 -3.67
CA ARG A 37 1.32 -19.93 -3.65
C ARG A 37 0.72 -18.88 -2.73
N ALA A 38 1.33 -18.63 -1.58
CA ALA A 38 0.86 -17.63 -0.65
C ALA A 38 1.13 -16.21 -1.17
N GLU A 39 2.28 -15.97 -1.78
CA GLU A 39 2.67 -14.70 -2.40
C GLU A 39 1.63 -14.27 -3.44
N ALA A 40 1.22 -15.17 -4.34
CA ALA A 40 0.21 -14.85 -5.34
C ALA A 40 -1.10 -14.36 -4.69
N GLN A 41 -1.59 -15.07 -3.66
CA GLN A 41 -2.83 -14.72 -2.98
C GLN A 41 -2.70 -13.45 -2.14
N ALA A 42 -1.58 -13.29 -1.42
CA ALA A 42 -1.30 -12.10 -0.62
C ALA A 42 -1.13 -10.86 -1.50
N TRP A 43 -0.53 -11.03 -2.69
CA TRP A 43 -0.35 -9.97 -3.68
C TRP A 43 -1.67 -9.51 -4.29
N GLU A 44 -2.60 -10.42 -4.56
CA GLU A 44 -3.96 -10.07 -5.01
C GLU A 44 -4.72 -9.27 -3.94
N ARG A 45 -4.61 -9.68 -2.67
CA ARG A 45 -5.23 -8.95 -1.55
C ARG A 45 -4.65 -7.55 -1.38
N LEU A 46 -3.33 -7.43 -1.36
CA LEU A 46 -2.65 -6.14 -1.24
C LEU A 46 -3.11 -5.17 -2.34
N GLN A 47 -3.16 -5.62 -3.59
CA GLN A 47 -3.63 -4.78 -4.69
C GLN A 47 -5.09 -4.35 -4.52
N ALA A 48 -5.98 -5.25 -4.10
CA ALA A 48 -7.38 -4.92 -3.85
C ALA A 48 -7.55 -3.89 -2.72
N GLU A 49 -6.79 -4.04 -1.63
CA GLU A 49 -6.78 -3.09 -0.52
C GLU A 49 -6.23 -1.73 -0.97
N LEU A 50 -5.10 -1.69 -1.66
CA LEU A 50 -4.51 -0.45 -2.15
C LEU A 50 -5.40 0.26 -3.18
N PHE A 51 -6.07 -0.50 -4.04
CA PHE A 51 -7.03 0.06 -5.00
C PHE A 51 -8.21 0.71 -4.29
N THR A 52 -8.77 0.04 -3.28
CA THR A 52 -9.87 0.57 -2.46
C THR A 52 -9.44 1.84 -1.74
N LEU A 53 -8.26 1.84 -1.11
CA LEU A 53 -7.72 3.01 -0.42
C LEU A 53 -7.47 4.18 -1.39
N THR A 54 -7.02 3.90 -2.61
CA THR A 54 -6.82 4.93 -3.63
C THR A 54 -8.14 5.54 -4.08
N ASP A 55 -9.18 4.72 -4.24
CA ASP A 55 -10.54 5.15 -4.60
C ASP A 55 -11.16 6.01 -3.49
N GLU A 56 -11.05 5.58 -2.22
CA GLU A 56 -11.51 6.35 -1.05
C GLU A 56 -10.82 7.71 -0.94
N VAL A 57 -9.49 7.74 -1.12
CA VAL A 57 -8.72 9.00 -1.10
C VAL A 57 -9.11 9.89 -2.28
N ALA A 58 -9.35 9.32 -3.46
CA ALA A 58 -9.80 10.07 -4.63
C ALA A 58 -11.20 10.68 -4.40
N ASP A 59 -12.13 9.94 -3.80
CA ASP A 59 -13.47 10.43 -3.46
C ASP A 59 -13.42 11.55 -2.40
N GLU A 60 -12.60 11.38 -1.36
CA GLU A 60 -12.42 12.38 -0.30
C GLU A 60 -11.79 13.68 -0.84
N HIS A 61 -10.77 13.58 -1.69
CA HIS A 61 -10.18 14.74 -2.36
C HIS A 61 -11.14 15.41 -3.36
N SER A 62 -12.02 14.63 -4.01
CA SER A 62 -13.06 15.15 -4.90
C SER A 62 -14.15 15.89 -4.13
N SER A 63 -14.52 15.42 -2.92
CA SER A 63 -15.49 16.07 -2.03
C SER A 63 -14.99 17.38 -1.41
N ILE A 64 -13.67 17.59 -1.34
CA ILE A 64 -13.04 18.81 -0.82
C ILE A 64 -12.79 19.86 -1.93
N GLY A 65 -13.00 19.50 -3.19
CA GLY A 65 -12.90 20.40 -4.35
C GLY A 65 -14.20 21.14 -4.66
N LEU A 66 -14.28 22.41 -4.22
CA LEU A 66 -15.32 23.39 -4.54
C LEU A 66 -15.06 24.06 -5.89
#